data_AF-A0A3D3JGU1-F1
#
_entry.id   AF-A0A3D3JGU1-F1
#
_cell.length_a   1.000
_cell.length_b   1.000
_cell.length_c   1.000
_cell.angle_alpha   90.00
_cell.angle_beta   90.00
_cell.angle_gamma   90.00
#
_symmetry.space_group_name_H-M   'P 1'
#
loop_
_entity.id
_entity.type
_entity.pdbx_description
1 polymer ?
#
loop_
_entity_poly.entity_id
_entity_poly.type
_entity_poly.pdbx_seq_one_letter_code
_entity_poly.pdbx_strand_id
1 'polypeptide(L)'
;MTESSQDTLTKYRLIGPLDNAEDSDLLAGLSEKDAKNRLQALIAEWLRMENLVVLTGAGTSVTSGGKTMESLESAVLKTVIASKDIPEMAAAVINARIQEKAEAKIGFEEWLSFLINASHIGAAPRSPLIGVKWKGAIEPSQTDLSVLTKRIGKAIFLECSLSLPEAPLSAAEAPHISPHLSFLAKLVARDSNLGRAHLFTLNYDTLFEQALELLGIQYFDGFTGKADARFDPSVYGLDIYYPGEVAEGRVRRFDKFVHLYKLHGSIHWEVRGDELRARHPNLQLFKSYLTLNDVAEKAAKLAELEEITPQVGILPTTNKFTQTLAMPFAHLFRSFQIRLSAPQTFLLIL
;
A
#
# COMPACT_ATOMS: atom_id res chain seq x y z
N MET A 1 29.69 44.70 -1.28
CA MET A 1 28.45 44.18 -0.70
C MET A 1 27.99 43.06 -1.60
N THR A 2 28.22 41.84 -1.14
CA THR A 2 27.91 40.58 -1.81
C THR A 2 26.39 40.41 -1.89
N GLU A 3 25.86 40.39 -3.11
CA GLU A 3 24.49 39.95 -3.37
C GLU A 3 24.39 38.47 -2.97
N SER A 4 23.49 38.18 -2.04
CA SER A 4 23.12 36.81 -1.69
C SER A 4 22.42 36.19 -2.89
N SER A 5 23.07 35.24 -3.53
CA SER A 5 22.47 34.33 -4.50
C SER A 5 21.26 33.66 -3.85
N GLN A 6 20.06 34.05 -4.29
CA GLN A 6 18.86 33.28 -4.02
C GLN A 6 19.02 31.93 -4.72
N ASP A 7 19.14 30.88 -3.93
CA ASP A 7 19.20 29.49 -4.37
C ASP A 7 17.89 29.16 -5.11
N THR A 8 17.89 29.26 -6.44
CA THR A 8 16.77 28.78 -7.24
C THR A 8 16.74 27.26 -7.12
N LEU A 9 15.94 26.76 -6.19
CA LEU A 9 15.68 25.33 -5.99
C LEU A 9 15.30 24.68 -7.33
N THR A 10 16.25 23.96 -7.91
CA THR A 10 16.03 23.14 -9.10
C THR A 10 15.03 22.03 -8.78
N LYS A 11 14.13 21.74 -9.71
CA LYS A 11 13.10 20.69 -9.56
C LYS A 11 13.68 19.31 -9.26
N TYR A 12 14.90 19.05 -9.72
CA TYR A 12 15.63 17.81 -9.50
C TYR A 12 16.86 18.09 -8.63
N ARG A 13 17.17 17.14 -7.75
CA ARG A 13 18.35 17.12 -6.90
C ARG A 13 18.95 15.72 -6.92
N LEU A 14 20.27 15.60 -7.01
CA LEU A 14 20.97 14.32 -6.92
C LEU A 14 22.03 14.43 -5.83
N ILE A 15 21.69 13.97 -4.63
CA ILE A 15 22.61 14.01 -3.50
C ILE A 15 23.43 12.73 -3.52
N GLY A 16 24.75 12.89 -3.50
CA GLY A 16 25.66 11.75 -3.42
C GLY A 16 27.05 12.19 -2.96
N PRO A 17 27.89 11.20 -2.61
CA PRO A 17 29.24 11.46 -2.14
C PRO A 17 30.09 12.00 -3.30
N LEU A 18 30.78 13.12 -3.08
CA LEU A 18 31.92 13.52 -3.90
C LEU A 18 33.21 12.85 -3.39
N ASP A 19 34.26 12.92 -4.20
CA ASP A 19 35.62 12.41 -3.88
C ASP A 19 36.18 12.90 -2.54
N ASN A 20 35.60 13.97 -1.96
CA ASN A 20 35.94 14.61 -0.70
C ASN A 20 35.01 14.28 0.49
N ALA A 21 34.19 13.22 0.39
CA ALA A 21 33.36 12.66 1.48
C ALA A 21 32.27 13.57 2.08
N GLU A 22 32.02 14.74 1.49
CA GLU A 22 30.82 15.54 1.76
C GLU A 22 29.73 15.22 0.72
N ASP A 23 28.50 15.01 1.20
CA ASP A 23 27.32 14.86 0.35
C ASP A 23 27.00 16.20 -0.32
N SER A 24 26.97 16.22 -1.65
CA SER A 24 26.64 17.43 -2.41
C SER A 24 25.59 17.15 -3.48
N ASP A 25 24.95 18.21 -3.98
CA ASP A 25 24.04 18.10 -5.10
C ASP A 25 24.81 18.08 -6.42
N LEU A 26 24.92 16.90 -7.03
CA LEU A 26 25.61 16.67 -8.30
C LEU A 26 24.90 17.31 -9.50
N LEU A 27 23.71 17.88 -9.32
CA LEU A 27 22.99 18.64 -10.34
C LEU A 27 23.06 20.15 -10.13
N ALA A 28 23.75 20.62 -9.08
CA ALA A 28 23.87 22.05 -8.80
C ALA A 28 24.48 22.81 -9.99
N GLY A 29 23.86 23.93 -10.36
CA GLY A 29 24.30 24.78 -11.47
C GLY A 29 23.94 24.29 -12.88
N LEU A 30 23.28 23.13 -13.02
CA LEU A 30 22.77 22.66 -14.32
C LEU A 30 21.42 23.30 -14.66
N SER A 31 21.15 23.43 -15.96
CA SER A 31 19.79 23.76 -16.43
C SER A 31 18.81 22.63 -16.09
N GLU A 32 17.52 22.93 -15.95
CA GLU A 32 16.50 21.89 -15.65
C GLU A 32 16.52 20.74 -16.68
N LYS A 33 16.75 21.07 -17.95
CA LYS A 33 16.85 20.08 -19.04
C LYS A 33 18.06 19.17 -18.86
N ASP A 34 19.22 19.74 -18.54
CA ASP A 34 20.45 18.96 -18.37
C ASP A 34 20.43 18.13 -17.10
N ALA A 35 19.90 18.70 -16.00
CA ALA A 35 19.67 18.00 -14.74
C ALA A 35 18.76 16.78 -14.94
N LYS A 36 17.65 16.95 -15.68
CA LYS A 36 16.74 15.85 -16.03
C LYS A 36 17.43 14.77 -16.87
N ASN A 37 18.16 15.16 -17.93
CA ASN A 37 18.85 14.22 -18.81
C ASN A 37 19.91 13.42 -18.04
N ARG A 38 20.67 14.09 -17.16
CA ARG A 38 21.67 13.45 -16.29
C ARG A 38 21.02 12.42 -15.36
N LEU A 39 19.93 12.79 -14.70
CA LEU A 39 19.18 11.88 -13.82
C LEU A 39 18.60 10.68 -14.58
N GLN A 40 18.06 10.92 -15.78
CA GLN A 40 17.53 9.85 -16.63
C GLN A 40 18.61 8.85 -17.06
N ALA A 41 19.80 9.35 -17.45
CA ALA A 41 20.92 8.50 -17.82
C ALA A 41 21.39 7.64 -16.64
N LEU A 42 21.51 8.24 -15.45
CA LEU A 42 21.91 7.56 -14.22
C LEU A 42 20.91 6.47 -13.81
N ILE A 43 19.61 6.78 -13.81
CA ILE A 43 18.56 5.78 -13.53
C ILE A 43 18.60 4.65 -14.57
N ALA A 44 18.80 4.97 -15.86
CA ALA A 44 18.91 3.96 -16.90
C ALA A 44 20.12 3.04 -16.71
N GLU A 45 21.23 3.56 -16.17
CA GLU A 45 22.40 2.77 -15.79
C GLU A 45 22.11 1.87 -14.59
N TRP A 46 21.52 2.42 -13.52
CA TRP A 46 21.17 1.65 -12.32
C TRP A 46 20.11 0.56 -12.56
N LEU A 47 19.19 0.79 -13.50
CA LEU A 47 18.22 -0.24 -13.91
C LEU A 47 18.87 -1.45 -14.60
N ARG A 48 20.15 -1.37 -15.01
CA ARG A 48 20.93 -2.50 -15.53
C ARG A 48 21.64 -3.31 -14.45
N MET A 49 21.56 -2.91 -13.17
CA MET A 49 22.05 -3.73 -12.07
C MET A 49 21.31 -5.07 -12.02
N GLU A 50 21.97 -6.11 -11.53
CA GLU A 50 21.43 -7.46 -11.44
C GLU A 50 20.15 -7.50 -10.61
N ASN A 51 20.20 -6.93 -9.40
CA ASN A 51 19.10 -6.95 -8.45
C ASN A 51 18.39 -5.59 -8.44
N LEU A 52 17.08 -5.60 -8.72
CA LEU A 52 16.23 -4.43 -8.63
C LEU A 52 15.15 -4.61 -7.56
N VAL A 53 15.19 -3.76 -6.55
CA VAL A 53 14.19 -3.70 -5.48
C VAL A 53 13.48 -2.36 -5.57
N VAL A 54 12.15 -2.39 -5.65
CA VAL A 54 11.32 -1.20 -5.61
C VAL A 54 10.52 -1.21 -4.31
N LEU A 55 10.52 -0.12 -3.56
CA LEU A 55 9.66 0.08 -2.40
C LEU A 55 8.71 1.26 -2.66
N THR A 56 7.41 1.02 -2.62
CA THR A 56 6.41 2.07 -2.86
C THR A 56 5.59 2.37 -1.61
N GLY A 57 5.34 3.67 -1.39
CA GLY A 57 4.47 4.17 -0.34
C GLY A 57 3.15 4.74 -0.87
N ALA A 58 2.32 5.24 0.05
CA ALA A 58 0.97 5.73 -0.25
C ALA A 58 0.94 6.84 -1.32
N GLY A 59 2.05 7.59 -1.46
CA GLY A 59 2.22 8.63 -2.48
C GLY A 59 2.02 8.11 -3.91
N THR A 60 2.38 6.85 -4.19
CA THR A 60 2.22 6.23 -5.51
C THR A 60 0.76 6.04 -5.93
N SER A 61 -0.17 5.95 -4.96
CA SER A 61 -1.60 5.81 -5.23
C SER A 61 -2.36 7.14 -5.29
N VAL A 62 -1.75 8.26 -4.87
CA VAL A 62 -2.44 9.56 -4.73
C VAL A 62 -3.01 10.06 -6.06
N THR A 63 -2.26 9.92 -7.16
CA THR A 63 -2.72 10.32 -8.50
C THR A 63 -3.91 9.50 -9.01
N SER A 64 -4.20 8.37 -8.36
CA SER A 64 -5.32 7.48 -8.67
C SER A 64 -6.42 7.54 -7.61
N GLY A 65 -6.46 8.61 -6.79
CA GLY A 65 -7.46 8.84 -5.76
C GLY A 65 -7.12 8.24 -4.38
N GLY A 66 -5.94 7.63 -4.26
CA GLY A 66 -5.42 7.13 -3.00
C GLY A 66 -5.11 8.24 -2.00
N LYS A 67 -5.00 7.86 -0.73
CA LYS A 67 -4.80 8.78 0.40
C LYS A 67 -3.54 8.44 1.15
N THR A 68 -2.81 9.46 1.55
CA THR A 68 -1.76 9.34 2.57
C THR A 68 -2.37 8.97 3.92
N MET A 69 -1.58 8.47 4.87
CA MET A 69 -2.11 8.05 6.17
C MET A 69 -2.88 9.16 6.90
N GLU A 70 -2.40 10.41 6.83
CA GLU A 70 -3.06 11.58 7.41
C GLU A 70 -4.41 11.89 6.75
N SER A 71 -4.45 11.92 5.41
CA SER A 71 -5.69 12.18 4.67
C SER A 71 -6.69 11.03 4.77
N LEU A 72 -6.19 9.79 4.92
CA LEU A 72 -6.99 8.60 5.19
C LEU A 72 -7.64 8.68 6.56
N GLU A 73 -6.89 8.99 7.63
CA GLU A 73 -7.42 9.18 8.98
C GLU A 73 -8.55 10.21 8.96
N SER A 74 -8.30 11.38 8.36
CA SER A 74 -9.28 12.47 8.28
C SER A 74 -10.56 12.05 7.55
N ALA A 75 -10.43 11.38 6.39
CA ALA A 75 -11.57 10.92 5.61
C ALA A 75 -12.39 9.86 6.38
N VAL A 76 -11.72 8.87 6.95
CA VAL A 76 -12.37 7.77 7.68
C VAL A 76 -13.10 8.28 8.91
N LEU A 77 -12.44 9.07 9.77
CA LEU A 77 -13.05 9.54 11.01
C LEU A 77 -14.25 10.47 10.75
N LYS A 78 -14.16 11.36 9.75
CA LYS A 78 -15.27 12.25 9.36
C LYS A 78 -16.46 11.48 8.79
N THR A 79 -16.23 10.46 7.96
CA THR A 79 -17.32 9.63 7.41
C THR A 79 -17.99 8.80 8.51
N VAL A 80 -17.20 8.20 9.41
CA VAL A 80 -17.74 7.34 10.47
C VAL A 80 -18.55 8.15 11.49
N ILE A 81 -18.11 9.36 11.86
CA ILE A 81 -18.87 10.20 12.80
C ILE A 81 -20.16 10.78 12.20
N ALA A 82 -20.19 11.02 10.88
CA ALA A 82 -21.39 11.48 10.19
C ALA A 82 -22.44 10.37 9.96
N SER A 83 -22.12 9.12 10.33
CA SER A 83 -23.04 7.99 10.22
C SER A 83 -24.16 8.11 11.26
N LYS A 84 -25.43 8.04 10.82
CA LYS A 84 -26.60 8.27 11.67
C LYS A 84 -26.71 7.34 12.88
N ASP A 85 -26.25 6.10 12.72
CA ASP A 85 -26.47 5.05 13.72
C ASP A 85 -25.24 4.80 14.61
N ILE A 86 -24.33 5.78 14.75
CA ILE A 86 -23.14 5.61 15.60
C ILE A 86 -23.52 5.79 17.09
N PRO A 87 -23.14 4.86 17.98
CA PRO A 87 -23.38 5.04 19.41
C PRO A 87 -22.71 6.31 19.95
N GLU A 88 -23.34 6.95 20.95
CA GLU A 88 -22.87 8.22 21.52
C GLU A 88 -21.43 8.12 22.05
N MET A 89 -21.11 7.04 22.78
CA MET A 89 -19.76 6.84 23.30
C MET A 89 -18.74 6.51 22.20
N ALA A 90 -19.14 5.82 21.12
CA ALA A 90 -18.27 5.60 19.97
C ALA A 90 -17.96 6.93 19.24
N ALA A 91 -18.95 7.81 19.10
CA ALA A 91 -18.76 9.14 18.56
C ALA A 91 -17.86 10.01 19.46
N ALA A 92 -18.01 9.90 20.78
CA ALA A 92 -17.14 10.59 21.74
C ALA A 92 -15.66 10.19 21.58
N VAL A 93 -15.37 8.91 21.37
CA VAL A 93 -14.01 8.42 21.11
C VAL A 93 -13.42 9.06 19.83
N ILE A 94 -14.20 9.16 18.75
CA ILE A 94 -13.75 9.82 17.51
C ILE A 94 -13.53 11.32 17.73
N ASN A 95 -14.47 12.00 18.38
CA ASN A 95 -14.37 13.44 18.65
C ASN A 95 -13.13 13.77 19.47
N ALA A 96 -12.84 12.98 20.50
CA ALA A 96 -11.63 13.14 21.29
C ALA A 96 -10.36 13.01 20.43
N ARG A 97 -10.35 12.06 19.49
CA ARG A 97 -9.24 11.87 18.55
C ARG A 97 -9.08 13.02 17.56
N ILE A 98 -10.18 13.58 17.06
CA ILE A 98 -10.16 14.72 16.12
C ILE A 98 -9.67 15.99 16.83
N GLN A 99 -10.02 16.18 18.10
CA GLN A 99 -9.68 17.35 18.91
C GLN A 99 -8.29 17.26 19.58
N GLU A 100 -7.60 16.13 19.44
CA GLU A 100 -6.28 15.91 20.02
C GLU A 100 -5.24 16.87 19.42
N LYS A 101 -4.44 17.52 20.28
CA LYS A 101 -3.39 18.43 19.84
C LYS A 101 -2.33 17.69 19.04
N ALA A 102 -1.90 18.25 17.90
CA ALA A 102 -0.95 17.62 16.98
C ALA A 102 0.34 17.13 17.68
N GLU A 103 0.86 17.87 18.65
CA GLU A 103 2.09 17.55 19.39
C GLU A 103 1.98 16.29 20.27
N ALA A 104 0.77 15.96 20.75
CA ALA A 104 0.51 14.80 21.58
C ALA A 104 -0.15 13.65 20.79
N LYS A 105 -0.49 13.90 19.52
CA LYS A 105 -1.27 12.98 18.69
C LYS A 105 -0.38 11.82 18.23
N ILE A 106 -0.62 10.64 18.79
CA ILE A 106 0.00 9.40 18.32
C ILE A 106 -0.38 9.11 16.85
N GLY A 107 0.39 8.27 16.15
CA GLY A 107 0.08 7.90 14.77
C GLY A 107 -1.29 7.22 14.62
N PHE A 108 -1.94 7.36 13.46
CA PHE A 108 -3.26 6.74 13.23
C PHE A 108 -3.22 5.21 13.40
N GLU A 109 -2.19 4.56 12.88
CA GLU A 109 -2.02 3.10 13.02
C GLU A 109 -1.84 2.65 14.48
N GLU A 110 -1.21 3.51 15.29
CA GLU A 110 -1.00 3.25 16.71
C GLU A 110 -2.32 3.38 17.47
N TRP A 111 -3.07 4.44 17.18
CA TRP A 111 -4.39 4.66 17.74
C TRP A 111 -5.37 3.53 17.40
N LEU A 112 -5.38 3.08 16.13
CA LEU A 112 -6.18 1.93 15.70
C LEU A 112 -5.82 0.64 16.45
N SER A 113 -4.54 0.46 16.79
CA SER A 113 -4.09 -0.71 17.55
C SER A 113 -4.66 -0.73 18.96
N PHE A 114 -4.66 0.40 19.64
CA PHE A 114 -5.31 0.51 20.96
C PHE A 114 -6.81 0.21 20.86
N LEU A 115 -7.49 0.76 19.86
CA LEU A 115 -8.92 0.55 19.65
C LEU A 115 -9.25 -0.94 19.40
N ILE A 116 -8.52 -1.59 18.48
CA ILE A 116 -8.74 -2.99 18.12
C ILE A 116 -8.37 -3.92 19.28
N ASN A 117 -7.26 -3.65 19.99
CA ASN A 117 -6.89 -4.43 21.17
C ASN A 117 -7.94 -4.32 22.27
N ALA A 118 -8.45 -3.12 22.54
CA ALA A 118 -9.48 -2.91 23.56
C ALA A 118 -10.76 -3.69 23.24
N SER A 119 -11.19 -3.67 21.97
CA SER A 119 -12.33 -4.46 21.47
C SER A 119 -12.07 -5.97 21.59
N HIS A 120 -10.89 -6.44 21.18
CA HIS A 120 -10.53 -7.86 21.21
C HIS A 120 -10.45 -8.41 22.65
N ILE A 121 -9.81 -7.68 23.56
CA ILE A 121 -9.63 -8.08 24.96
C ILE A 121 -10.97 -8.29 25.67
N GLY A 122 -11.94 -7.40 25.43
CA GLY A 122 -13.25 -7.51 26.08
C GLY A 122 -14.20 -8.51 25.41
N ALA A 123 -13.99 -8.85 24.14
CA ALA A 123 -14.80 -9.84 23.43
C ALA A 123 -14.32 -11.29 23.62
N ALA A 124 -13.07 -11.49 24.04
CA ALA A 124 -12.46 -12.82 24.13
C ALA A 124 -13.08 -13.67 25.27
N PRO A 125 -13.71 -14.83 24.97
CA PRO A 125 -14.47 -15.62 25.97
C PRO A 125 -13.64 -16.14 27.15
N ARG A 126 -12.33 -16.30 26.97
CA ARG A 126 -11.37 -16.76 28.00
C ARG A 126 -10.53 -15.63 28.58
N SER A 127 -10.83 -14.38 28.22
CA SER A 127 -10.11 -13.23 28.74
C SER A 127 -10.37 -13.10 30.24
N PRO A 128 -9.33 -12.91 31.07
CA PRO A 128 -9.53 -12.55 32.48
C PRO A 128 -10.02 -11.11 32.63
N LEU A 129 -10.08 -10.34 31.54
CA LEU A 129 -10.49 -8.95 31.50
C LEU A 129 -11.90 -8.84 30.92
N ILE A 130 -12.78 -8.14 31.63
CA ILE A 130 -14.16 -7.84 31.17
C ILE A 130 -14.16 -6.66 30.17
N GLY A 131 -13.06 -5.91 30.12
CA GLY A 131 -12.86 -4.80 29.19
C GLY A 131 -11.64 -3.96 29.56
N VAL A 132 -11.44 -2.87 28.81
CA VAL A 132 -10.37 -1.91 29.06
C VAL A 132 -11.00 -0.55 29.40
N LYS A 133 -10.51 0.08 30.47
CA LYS A 133 -10.92 1.45 30.79
C LYS A 133 -10.19 2.43 29.87
N TRP A 134 -10.95 3.21 29.09
CA TRP A 134 -10.39 4.27 28.26
C TRP A 134 -9.92 5.43 29.14
N LYS A 135 -8.83 6.10 28.73
CA LYS A 135 -8.31 7.25 29.49
C LYS A 135 -9.27 8.44 29.35
N GLY A 136 -9.58 9.09 30.48
CA GLY A 136 -10.44 10.27 30.53
C GLY A 136 -11.87 9.94 30.99
N ALA A 137 -12.82 10.81 30.64
CA ALA A 137 -14.22 10.70 31.04
C ALA A 137 -15.07 9.83 30.09
N ILE A 138 -14.49 9.37 28.98
CA ILE A 138 -15.18 8.55 27.98
C ILE A 138 -15.07 7.09 28.44
N GLU A 139 -16.21 6.42 28.60
CA GLU A 139 -16.27 5.01 29.01
C GLU A 139 -17.05 4.20 27.95
N PRO A 140 -16.43 3.85 26.80
CA PRO A 140 -17.11 3.12 25.74
C PRO A 140 -17.35 1.67 26.17
N SER A 141 -18.56 1.17 25.91
CA SER A 141 -18.88 -0.25 26.12
C SER A 141 -18.19 -1.15 25.09
N GLN A 142 -18.18 -2.45 25.33
CA GLN A 142 -17.65 -3.41 24.36
C GLN A 142 -18.42 -3.39 23.03
N THR A 143 -19.73 -3.16 23.09
CA THR A 143 -20.55 -2.98 21.88
C THR A 143 -20.12 -1.74 21.11
N ASP A 144 -19.84 -0.62 21.79
CA ASP A 144 -19.38 0.61 21.15
C ASP A 144 -18.05 0.40 20.43
N LEU A 145 -17.09 -0.26 21.09
CA LEU A 145 -15.77 -0.57 20.51
C LEU A 145 -15.89 -1.52 19.31
N SER A 146 -16.75 -2.55 19.40
CA SER A 146 -17.00 -3.49 18.30
C SER A 146 -17.63 -2.81 17.09
N VAL A 147 -18.67 -1.98 17.29
CA VAL A 147 -19.29 -1.19 16.22
C VAL A 147 -18.28 -0.22 15.61
N LEU A 148 -17.51 0.47 16.43
CA LEU A 148 -16.53 1.46 15.99
C LEU A 148 -15.41 0.82 15.14
N THR A 149 -14.81 -0.27 15.62
CA THR A 149 -13.76 -1.00 14.89
C THR A 149 -14.27 -1.54 13.55
N LYS A 150 -15.48 -2.14 13.53
CA LYS A 150 -16.10 -2.64 12.30
C LYS A 150 -16.36 -1.52 11.30
N ARG A 151 -16.91 -0.38 11.72
CA ARG A 151 -17.20 0.75 10.83
C ARG A 151 -15.93 1.42 10.28
N ILE A 152 -14.94 1.63 11.14
CA ILE A 152 -13.64 2.15 10.70
C ILE A 152 -13.00 1.21 9.69
N GLY A 153 -13.02 -0.10 9.93
CA GLY A 153 -12.47 -1.08 8.99
C GLY A 153 -13.15 -1.03 7.62
N LYS A 154 -14.48 -0.92 7.58
CA LYS A 154 -15.24 -0.78 6.33
C LYS A 154 -14.97 0.56 5.63
N ALA A 155 -14.90 1.65 6.38
CA ALA A 155 -14.54 2.95 5.82
C ALA A 155 -13.13 2.94 5.21
N ILE A 156 -12.16 2.32 5.89
CA ILE A 156 -10.79 2.13 5.35
C ILE A 156 -10.84 1.30 4.05
N PHE A 157 -11.61 0.21 4.02
CA PHE A 157 -11.79 -0.59 2.80
C PHE A 157 -12.29 0.27 1.64
N LEU A 158 -13.36 1.04 1.86
CA LEU A 158 -13.96 1.88 0.83
C LEU A 158 -13.04 3.02 0.37
N GLU A 159 -12.27 3.62 1.27
CA GLU A 159 -11.27 4.63 0.89
C GLU A 159 -10.08 4.05 0.12
N CYS A 160 -9.81 2.75 0.28
CA CYS A 160 -8.74 2.03 -0.42
C CYS A 160 -9.23 1.22 -1.64
N SER A 161 -10.54 1.14 -1.91
CA SER A 161 -11.13 0.37 -3.02
C SER A 161 -10.96 1.05 -4.38
N LEU A 162 -9.74 1.51 -4.66
CA LEU A 162 -9.36 2.26 -5.86
C LEU A 162 -9.37 1.35 -7.08
N SER A 163 -9.77 1.90 -8.24
CA SER A 163 -9.77 1.18 -9.50
C SER A 163 -9.07 1.99 -10.58
N LEU A 164 -8.23 1.33 -11.38
CA LEU A 164 -7.72 1.91 -12.61
C LEU A 164 -8.85 2.00 -13.64
N PRO A 165 -8.85 3.03 -14.51
CA PRO A 165 -9.78 3.08 -15.62
C PRO A 165 -9.53 1.88 -16.54
N GLU A 166 -10.62 1.21 -16.92
CA GLU A 166 -10.58 0.27 -18.05
C GLU A 166 -10.22 1.08 -19.32
N ALA A 167 -9.42 0.50 -20.21
CA ALA A 167 -8.94 1.21 -21.42
C ALA A 167 -10.09 1.96 -22.12
N PRO A 168 -9.85 3.18 -22.64
CA PRO A 168 -10.95 4.00 -23.13
C PRO A 168 -11.68 3.29 -24.29
N LEU A 169 -13.02 3.30 -24.22
CA LEU A 169 -13.90 2.81 -25.27
C LEU A 169 -13.87 3.71 -26.53
N SER A 170 -13.21 4.88 -26.49
CA SER A 170 -13.15 5.83 -27.61
C SER A 170 -11.81 6.57 -27.67
N ALA A 171 -11.32 6.80 -28.88
CA ALA A 171 -10.07 7.50 -29.18
C ALA A 171 -10.10 9.03 -28.96
N ALA A 172 -11.24 9.59 -28.55
CA ALA A 172 -11.43 11.05 -28.44
C ALA A 172 -10.90 11.66 -27.12
N GLU A 173 -10.65 10.83 -26.10
CA GLU A 173 -9.98 11.23 -24.87
C GLU A 173 -8.60 10.58 -24.91
N ALA A 174 -7.53 11.38 -25.05
CA ALA A 174 -6.18 10.84 -24.93
C ALA A 174 -6.11 10.11 -23.57
N PRO A 175 -5.86 8.77 -23.55
CA PRO A 175 -5.93 8.03 -22.30
C PRO A 175 -4.92 8.65 -21.34
N HIS A 176 -5.40 9.16 -20.22
CA HIS A 176 -4.52 9.47 -19.10
C HIS A 176 -3.97 8.13 -18.59
N ILE A 177 -2.83 7.70 -19.15
CA ILE A 177 -2.20 6.43 -18.79
C ILE A 177 -1.83 6.53 -17.31
N SER A 178 -2.39 5.63 -16.50
CA SER A 178 -2.06 5.56 -15.08
C SER A 178 -0.54 5.47 -14.90
N PRO A 179 0.06 6.23 -13.96
CA PRO A 179 1.48 6.12 -13.66
C PRO A 179 1.91 4.68 -13.34
N HIS A 180 1.05 3.89 -12.71
CA HIS A 180 1.27 2.47 -12.42
C HIS A 180 1.53 1.66 -13.70
N LEU A 181 0.71 1.86 -14.75
CA LEU A 181 0.87 1.18 -16.04
C LEU A 181 2.19 1.59 -16.70
N SER A 182 2.46 2.90 -16.76
CA SER A 182 3.70 3.43 -17.36
C SER A 182 4.96 2.95 -16.63
N PHE A 183 4.89 2.87 -15.31
CA PHE A 183 5.99 2.41 -14.46
C PHE A 183 6.27 0.93 -14.67
N LEU A 184 5.24 0.07 -14.53
CA LEU A 184 5.41 -1.37 -14.66
C LEU A 184 5.83 -1.80 -16.08
N ALA A 185 5.30 -1.15 -17.11
CA ALA A 185 5.71 -1.40 -18.50
C ALA A 185 7.20 -1.15 -18.71
N LYS A 186 7.76 -0.12 -18.07
CA LYS A 186 9.21 0.16 -18.10
C LYS A 186 10.00 -0.80 -17.20
N LEU A 187 9.45 -1.17 -16.05
CA LEU A 187 10.09 -2.07 -15.10
C LEU A 187 10.37 -3.46 -15.71
N VAL A 188 9.40 -4.01 -16.44
CA VAL A 188 9.53 -5.32 -17.10
C VAL A 188 10.26 -5.26 -18.45
N ALA A 189 10.59 -4.07 -18.95
CA ALA A 189 11.39 -3.90 -20.16
C ALA A 189 12.90 -4.07 -19.91
N ARG A 190 13.31 -4.38 -18.67
CA ARG A 190 14.69 -4.75 -18.34
C ARG A 190 15.10 -6.03 -19.09
N ASP A 191 16.41 -6.16 -19.31
CA ASP A 191 16.99 -7.36 -19.90
C ASP A 191 16.60 -8.60 -19.08
N SER A 192 16.09 -9.64 -19.74
CA SER A 192 15.59 -10.84 -19.07
C SER A 192 16.68 -11.77 -18.53
N ASN A 193 17.94 -11.52 -18.91
CA ASN A 193 19.12 -12.15 -18.31
C ASN A 193 19.45 -11.60 -16.91
N LEU A 194 18.95 -10.40 -16.57
CA LEU A 194 19.11 -9.84 -15.23
C LEU A 194 18.13 -10.49 -14.23
N GLY A 195 18.38 -10.29 -12.94
CA GLY A 195 17.46 -10.64 -11.86
C GLY A 195 16.06 -10.02 -12.03
N ARG A 196 15.03 -10.73 -11.55
CA ARG A 196 13.65 -10.21 -11.56
C ARG A 196 13.56 -8.92 -10.75
N ALA A 197 12.64 -8.05 -11.14
CA ALA A 197 12.25 -6.94 -10.29
C ALA A 197 11.44 -7.44 -9.09
N HIS A 198 11.78 -6.95 -7.90
CA HIS A 198 11.05 -7.20 -6.67
C HIS A 198 10.33 -5.92 -6.23
N LEU A 199 9.01 -5.91 -6.35
CA LEU A 199 8.16 -4.78 -6.01
C LEU A 199 7.57 -4.97 -4.60
N PHE A 200 8.06 -4.21 -3.65
CA PHE A 200 7.51 -4.09 -2.31
C PHE A 200 6.61 -2.85 -2.24
N THR A 201 5.48 -2.98 -1.58
CA THR A 201 4.58 -1.84 -1.35
C THR A 201 4.01 -1.86 0.05
N LEU A 202 3.84 -0.65 0.59
CA LEU A 202 3.16 -0.37 1.86
C LEU A 202 1.67 -0.07 1.65
N ASN A 203 1.20 -0.08 0.39
CA ASN A 203 -0.15 0.32 0.02
C ASN A 203 -1.15 -0.83 0.24
N TYR A 204 -2.32 -0.47 0.77
CA TYR A 204 -3.43 -1.39 1.00
C TYR A 204 -4.25 -1.67 -0.25
N ASP A 205 -4.33 -0.70 -1.16
CA ASP A 205 -5.05 -0.81 -2.43
C ASP A 205 -4.44 -1.90 -3.35
N THR A 206 -5.10 -2.18 -4.48
CA THR A 206 -4.70 -3.20 -5.45
C THR A 206 -4.26 -2.61 -6.79
N LEU A 207 -3.83 -1.33 -6.83
CA LEU A 207 -3.53 -0.65 -8.09
C LEU A 207 -2.36 -1.27 -8.85
N PHE A 208 -1.35 -1.81 -8.15
CA PHE A 208 -0.25 -2.52 -8.79
C PHE A 208 -0.70 -3.85 -9.39
N GLU A 209 -1.51 -4.63 -8.68
CA GLU A 209 -2.12 -5.88 -9.17
C GLU A 209 -2.97 -5.62 -10.42
N GLN A 210 -3.87 -4.63 -10.35
CA GLN A 210 -4.69 -4.21 -11.50
C GLN A 210 -3.81 -3.80 -12.69
N ALA A 211 -2.74 -3.04 -12.46
CA ALA A 211 -1.85 -2.62 -13.54
C ALA A 211 -1.03 -3.79 -14.13
N LEU A 212 -0.59 -4.75 -13.30
CA LEU A 212 0.08 -5.97 -13.76
C LEU A 212 -0.87 -6.78 -14.65
N GLU A 213 -2.12 -6.96 -14.23
CA GLU A 213 -3.15 -7.68 -14.97
C GLU A 213 -3.51 -6.99 -16.29
N LEU A 214 -3.74 -5.67 -16.28
CA LEU A 214 -4.02 -4.89 -17.49
C LEU A 214 -2.87 -4.92 -18.51
N LEU A 215 -1.62 -5.05 -18.06
CA LEU A 215 -0.45 -5.17 -18.92
C LEU A 215 -0.12 -6.62 -19.33
N GLY A 216 -0.84 -7.60 -18.79
CA GLY A 216 -0.54 -9.03 -18.97
C GLY A 216 0.81 -9.45 -18.40
N ILE A 217 1.28 -8.77 -17.34
CA ILE A 217 2.49 -9.14 -16.60
C ILE A 217 2.11 -10.20 -15.56
N GLN A 218 2.82 -11.33 -15.59
CA GLN A 218 2.64 -12.38 -14.59
C GLN A 218 3.32 -11.97 -13.28
N TYR A 219 2.78 -12.38 -12.13
CA TYR A 219 3.39 -12.04 -10.85
C TYR A 219 3.16 -13.10 -9.79
N PHE A 220 4.05 -13.13 -8.80
CA PHE A 220 3.84 -13.85 -7.54
C PHE A 220 3.73 -12.85 -6.40
N ASP A 221 2.61 -12.93 -5.67
CA ASP A 221 2.24 -12.07 -4.54
C ASP A 221 2.26 -12.79 -3.18
N GLY A 222 2.75 -14.04 -3.16
CA GLY A 222 2.77 -14.89 -1.97
C GLY A 222 1.51 -15.75 -1.79
N PHE A 223 0.58 -15.74 -2.73
CA PHE A 223 -0.61 -16.58 -2.70
C PHE A 223 -0.62 -17.62 -3.83
N THR A 224 -1.21 -18.78 -3.55
CA THR A 224 -1.40 -19.88 -4.51
C THR A 224 -2.88 -20.18 -4.72
N GLY A 225 -3.27 -20.30 -5.99
CA GLY A 225 -4.66 -20.49 -6.41
C GLY A 225 -5.25 -19.22 -7.04
N LYS A 226 -6.35 -19.36 -7.78
CA LYS A 226 -7.00 -18.24 -8.49
C LYS A 226 -8.34 -17.82 -7.88
N ALA A 227 -9.16 -18.77 -7.46
CA ALA A 227 -10.51 -18.50 -6.95
C ALA A 227 -10.55 -18.18 -5.46
N ASP A 228 -9.70 -18.86 -4.68
CA ASP A 228 -9.64 -18.73 -3.22
C ASP A 228 -8.19 -18.95 -2.77
N ALA A 229 -7.34 -17.99 -3.14
CA ALA A 229 -5.90 -18.17 -3.07
C ALA A 229 -5.44 -18.26 -1.60
N ARG A 230 -4.58 -19.23 -1.29
CA ARG A 230 -4.02 -19.43 0.05
C ARG A 230 -2.63 -18.84 0.14
N PHE A 231 -2.27 -18.25 1.27
CA PHE A 231 -0.91 -17.78 1.46
C PHE A 231 0.06 -18.96 1.44
N ASP A 232 1.05 -18.90 0.56
CA ASP A 232 2.10 -19.90 0.39
C ASP A 232 3.40 -19.18 0.01
N PRO A 233 4.29 -18.90 0.98
CA PRO A 233 5.50 -18.12 0.75
C PRO A 233 6.49 -18.80 -0.22
N SER A 234 6.36 -20.11 -0.47
CA SER A 234 7.28 -20.85 -1.33
C SER A 234 7.29 -20.33 -2.77
N VAL A 235 6.19 -19.71 -3.22
CA VAL A 235 6.09 -19.13 -4.57
C VAL A 235 7.09 -18.01 -4.82
N TYR A 236 7.56 -17.33 -3.77
CA TYR A 236 8.60 -16.31 -3.94
C TYR A 236 9.96 -16.86 -4.36
N GLY A 237 10.16 -18.18 -4.24
CA GLY A 237 11.34 -18.89 -4.74
C GLY A 237 11.17 -19.48 -6.15
N LEU A 238 9.99 -19.32 -6.77
CA LEU A 238 9.68 -19.87 -8.08
C LEU A 238 9.87 -18.82 -9.19
N ASP A 239 10.04 -19.30 -10.42
CA ASP A 239 10.09 -18.47 -11.63
C ASP A 239 9.35 -19.18 -12.78
N ILE A 240 9.03 -18.43 -13.84
CA ILE A 240 8.25 -18.91 -14.99
C ILE A 240 9.16 -19.06 -16.20
N TYR A 241 9.10 -20.24 -16.81
CA TYR A 241 9.80 -20.59 -18.05
C TYR A 241 8.79 -21.06 -19.08
N TYR A 242 9.08 -20.78 -20.36
CA TYR A 242 8.37 -21.43 -21.45
C TYR A 242 8.69 -22.93 -21.43
N PRO A 243 7.72 -23.79 -21.76
CA PRO A 243 7.99 -25.19 -22.02
C PRO A 243 9.05 -25.29 -23.13
N GLY A 244 10.22 -25.84 -22.81
CA GLY A 244 11.25 -26.12 -23.81
C GLY A 244 10.95 -27.42 -24.54
N GLU A 245 11.48 -27.58 -25.76
CA GLU A 245 11.65 -28.91 -26.31
C GLU A 245 12.72 -29.63 -25.47
N VAL A 246 12.32 -30.69 -24.77
CA VAL A 246 13.14 -31.44 -23.80
C VAL A 246 14.49 -31.89 -24.39
N ALA A 247 14.61 -31.95 -25.73
CA ALA A 247 15.80 -32.33 -26.47
C ALA A 247 16.93 -31.28 -26.47
N GLU A 248 16.65 -29.98 -26.33
CA GLU A 248 17.66 -28.92 -26.50
C GLU A 248 18.37 -28.50 -25.20
N GLY A 249 17.88 -28.94 -24.03
CA GLY A 249 18.48 -28.59 -22.73
C GLY A 249 18.48 -27.10 -22.39
N ARG A 250 17.79 -26.26 -23.18
CA ARG A 250 17.67 -24.81 -22.99
C ARG A 250 16.21 -24.45 -22.71
N VAL A 251 15.93 -23.95 -21.51
CA VAL A 251 14.62 -23.39 -21.16
C VAL A 251 14.66 -21.87 -21.35
N ARG A 252 13.70 -21.34 -22.10
CA ARG A 252 13.54 -19.90 -22.27
C ARG A 252 12.76 -19.35 -21.07
N ARG A 253 13.32 -18.37 -20.37
CA ARG A 253 12.64 -17.67 -19.27
C ARG A 253 11.51 -16.77 -19.79
N PHE A 254 10.41 -16.65 -19.06
CA PHE A 254 9.30 -15.76 -19.43
C PHE A 254 9.60 -14.31 -19.01
N ASP A 255 9.70 -13.38 -19.96
CA ASP A 255 10.28 -12.06 -19.67
C ASP A 255 9.37 -11.16 -18.79
N LYS A 256 8.05 -11.18 -19.01
CA LYS A 256 7.07 -10.28 -18.36
C LYS A 256 6.65 -10.78 -16.97
N PHE A 257 7.56 -10.81 -16.01
CA PHE A 257 7.31 -11.33 -14.67
C PHE A 257 7.92 -10.49 -13.54
N VAL A 258 7.17 -10.32 -12.44
CA VAL A 258 7.57 -9.53 -11.25
C VAL A 258 7.17 -10.26 -9.95
N HIS A 259 7.97 -10.13 -8.89
CA HIS A 259 7.52 -10.52 -7.55
C HIS A 259 6.92 -9.31 -6.81
N LEU A 260 5.70 -9.45 -6.30
CA LEU A 260 4.98 -8.41 -5.56
C LEU A 260 4.90 -8.76 -4.06
N TYR A 261 5.16 -7.80 -3.20
CA TYR A 261 5.16 -7.98 -1.74
C TYR A 261 4.35 -6.87 -1.08
N LYS A 262 3.23 -7.23 -0.42
CA LYS A 262 2.39 -6.31 0.36
C LYS A 262 2.82 -6.32 1.83
N LEU A 263 3.77 -5.47 2.20
CA LEU A 263 4.36 -5.47 3.55
C LEU A 263 3.36 -5.10 4.65
N HIS A 264 2.33 -4.32 4.31
CA HIS A 264 1.28 -3.90 5.23
C HIS A 264 -0.01 -4.72 5.09
N GLY A 265 -0.04 -5.73 4.21
CA GLY A 265 -1.26 -6.39 3.79
C GLY A 265 -2.02 -5.62 2.72
N SER A 266 -3.21 -6.13 2.35
CA SER A 266 -4.03 -5.52 1.31
C SER A 266 -5.51 -5.72 1.60
N ILE A 267 -6.35 -4.86 1.01
CA ILE A 267 -7.81 -4.94 1.11
C ILE A 267 -8.41 -6.23 0.53
N HIS A 268 -7.67 -6.95 -0.31
CA HIS A 268 -8.10 -8.22 -0.89
C HIS A 268 -7.69 -9.44 -0.04
N TRP A 269 -7.04 -9.22 1.10
CA TRP A 269 -6.66 -10.28 2.04
C TRP A 269 -7.75 -10.49 3.08
N GLU A 270 -7.97 -11.75 3.44
CA GLU A 270 -8.97 -12.18 4.41
C GLU A 270 -8.41 -13.29 5.30
N VAL A 271 -8.64 -13.22 6.61
CA VAL A 271 -8.31 -14.29 7.54
C VAL A 271 -9.53 -15.20 7.67
N ARG A 272 -9.39 -16.48 7.33
CA ARG A 272 -10.44 -17.50 7.49
C ARG A 272 -9.92 -18.64 8.35
N GLY A 273 -10.40 -18.72 9.59
CA GLY A 273 -9.83 -19.62 10.59
C GLY A 273 -8.38 -19.22 10.87
N ASP A 274 -7.47 -20.19 10.78
CA ASP A 274 -6.03 -19.97 10.98
C ASP A 274 -5.25 -19.74 9.67
N GLU A 275 -5.96 -19.57 8.54
CA GLU A 275 -5.35 -19.38 7.23
C GLU A 275 -5.58 -17.98 6.67
N LEU A 276 -4.52 -17.42 6.07
CA LEU A 276 -4.61 -16.20 5.29
C LEU A 276 -4.97 -16.53 3.84
N ARG A 277 -6.04 -15.92 3.35
CA ARG A 277 -6.56 -16.06 2.00
C ARG A 277 -6.55 -14.73 1.27
N ALA A 278 -6.52 -14.78 -0.06
CA ALA A 278 -6.61 -13.62 -0.93
C ALA A 278 -7.71 -13.82 -1.98
N ARG A 279 -8.55 -12.80 -2.15
CA ARG A 279 -9.58 -12.74 -3.19
C ARG A 279 -9.79 -11.30 -3.62
N HIS A 280 -9.59 -11.01 -4.90
CA HIS A 280 -9.89 -9.71 -5.49
C HIS A 280 -11.40 -9.44 -5.47
N PRO A 281 -11.89 -8.47 -4.68
CA PRO A 281 -13.30 -8.13 -4.66
C PRO A 281 -13.68 -7.37 -5.93
N ASN A 282 -14.97 -7.41 -6.32
CA ASN A 282 -15.45 -6.57 -7.41
C ASN A 282 -15.50 -5.09 -6.96
N LEU A 283 -14.45 -4.35 -7.29
CA LEU A 283 -14.30 -2.95 -6.87
C LEU A 283 -15.27 -1.97 -7.54
N GLN A 284 -15.93 -2.38 -8.63
CA GLN A 284 -16.89 -1.52 -9.34
C GLN A 284 -18.04 -1.06 -8.44
N LEU A 285 -18.45 -1.91 -7.49
CA LEU A 285 -19.52 -1.60 -6.53
C LEU A 285 -19.19 -0.43 -5.61
N PHE A 286 -17.90 -0.12 -5.43
CA PHE A 286 -17.43 0.93 -4.53
C PHE A 286 -16.99 2.21 -5.25
N LYS A 287 -16.96 2.22 -6.59
CA LYS A 287 -16.55 3.42 -7.37
C LYS A 287 -17.39 4.64 -7.05
N SER A 288 -18.71 4.49 -6.90
CA SER A 288 -19.60 5.60 -6.59
C SER A 288 -19.29 6.24 -5.23
N TYR A 289 -18.72 5.50 -4.27
CA TYR A 289 -18.34 6.05 -2.96
C TYR A 289 -17.13 6.99 -3.10
N LEU A 290 -16.16 6.62 -3.93
CA LEU A 290 -14.92 7.39 -4.11
C LEU A 290 -15.12 8.72 -4.85
N THR A 291 -16.19 8.84 -5.64
CA THR A 291 -16.54 10.09 -6.35
C THR A 291 -17.26 11.11 -5.48
N LEU A 292 -17.72 10.73 -4.29
CA LEU A 292 -18.41 11.63 -3.37
C LEU A 292 -17.40 12.55 -2.68
N ASN A 293 -17.73 13.84 -2.60
CA ASN A 293 -16.95 14.82 -1.84
C ASN A 293 -17.63 15.21 -0.53
N ASP A 294 -18.96 15.07 -0.45
CA ASP A 294 -19.71 15.38 0.75
C ASP A 294 -19.63 14.25 1.79
N VAL A 295 -19.40 14.64 3.04
CA VAL A 295 -19.19 13.68 4.15
C VAL A 295 -20.50 12.98 4.54
N ALA A 296 -21.64 13.67 4.48
CA ALA A 296 -22.93 13.08 4.82
C ALA A 296 -23.37 12.08 3.74
N GLU A 297 -23.12 12.40 2.46
CA GLU A 297 -23.34 11.46 1.35
C GLU A 297 -22.46 10.22 1.48
N LYS A 298 -21.16 10.39 1.79
CA LYS A 298 -20.26 9.27 2.06
C LYS A 298 -20.74 8.40 3.22
N ALA A 299 -21.21 9.00 4.30
CA ALA A 299 -21.72 8.26 5.46
C ALA A 299 -22.98 7.45 5.11
N ALA A 300 -23.90 8.02 4.32
CA ALA A 300 -25.07 7.30 3.83
C ALA A 300 -24.67 6.13 2.91
N LYS A 301 -23.69 6.35 2.03
CA LYS A 301 -23.20 5.32 1.10
C LYS A 301 -22.42 4.22 1.82
N LEU A 302 -21.67 4.54 2.88
CA LEU A 302 -21.02 3.56 3.75
C LEU A 302 -22.05 2.63 4.40
N ALA A 303 -23.19 3.17 4.87
CA ALA A 303 -24.27 2.37 5.44
C ALA A 303 -24.94 1.46 4.39
N GLU A 304 -25.18 1.97 3.19
CA GLU A 304 -25.75 1.18 2.07
C GLU A 304 -24.84 0.01 1.68
N LEU A 305 -23.53 0.25 1.60
CA LEU A 305 -22.55 -0.75 1.17
C LEU A 305 -22.09 -1.64 2.33
N GLU A 306 -22.62 -1.44 3.53
CA GLU A 306 -22.11 -2.08 4.74
C GLU A 306 -22.17 -3.62 4.64
N GLU A 307 -23.27 -4.18 4.14
CA GLU A 307 -23.49 -5.63 4.10
C GLU A 307 -22.61 -6.34 3.06
N ILE A 308 -22.34 -5.67 1.93
CA ILE A 308 -21.55 -6.24 0.83
C ILE A 308 -20.04 -6.01 0.99
N THR A 309 -19.64 -5.09 1.86
CA THR A 309 -18.23 -4.77 2.09
C THR A 309 -17.54 -5.92 2.83
N PRO A 310 -16.50 -6.54 2.23
CA PRO A 310 -15.72 -7.57 2.91
C PRO A 310 -15.09 -7.04 4.19
N GLN A 311 -14.88 -7.93 5.17
CA GLN A 311 -14.04 -7.57 6.29
C GLN A 311 -12.59 -7.48 5.80
N VAL A 312 -11.92 -6.37 6.13
CA VAL A 312 -10.49 -6.22 5.86
C VAL A 312 -9.75 -7.21 6.73
N GLY A 313 -9.09 -8.21 6.12
CA GLY A 313 -8.35 -9.22 6.87
C GLY A 313 -7.19 -8.63 7.67
N ILE A 314 -6.63 -7.50 7.23
CA ILE A 314 -5.52 -6.80 7.89
C ILE A 314 -5.72 -5.29 7.89
N LEU A 315 -6.11 -4.73 9.03
CA LEU A 315 -6.24 -3.29 9.23
C LEU A 315 -4.88 -2.59 9.42
N PRO A 316 -4.74 -1.29 9.11
CA PRO A 316 -3.54 -0.50 9.39
C PRO A 316 -3.30 -0.31 10.89
N THR A 317 -2.66 -1.30 11.53
CA THR A 317 -2.36 -1.32 12.97
C THR A 317 -0.88 -1.48 13.24
N THR A 318 -0.32 -0.78 14.22
CA THR A 318 1.02 -1.05 14.78
C THR A 318 1.14 -2.42 15.44
N ASN A 319 0.05 -3.10 15.86
CA ASN A 319 0.14 -4.50 16.29
C ASN A 319 0.70 -5.46 15.22
N LYS A 320 0.74 -5.01 13.95
CA LYS A 320 1.51 -5.69 12.91
C LYS A 320 2.95 -5.92 13.32
N PHE A 321 3.56 -5.03 14.11
CA PHE A 321 4.91 -5.23 14.65
C PHE A 321 5.03 -6.46 15.54
N THR A 322 3.98 -6.87 16.25
CA THR A 322 3.97 -8.16 16.96
C THR A 322 3.71 -9.30 15.97
N GLN A 323 2.90 -9.07 14.94
CA GLN A 323 2.64 -10.03 13.85
C GLN A 323 3.80 -10.17 12.85
N THR A 324 4.80 -9.28 12.82
CA THR A 324 6.02 -9.47 12.02
C THR A 324 6.86 -10.63 12.53
N LEU A 325 6.58 -11.12 13.74
CA LEU A 325 7.13 -12.36 14.25
C LEU A 325 6.36 -13.60 13.77
N ALA A 326 5.15 -13.41 13.22
CA ALA A 326 4.27 -14.45 12.72
C ALA A 326 4.14 -14.41 11.18
N MET A 327 3.59 -15.47 10.63
CA MET A 327 3.23 -15.51 9.20
C MET A 327 2.00 -14.62 8.96
N PRO A 328 1.90 -13.91 7.82
CA PRO A 328 2.83 -13.89 6.67
C PRO A 328 4.02 -12.94 6.82
N PHE A 329 3.94 -11.97 7.73
CA PHE A 329 4.79 -10.79 7.73
C PHE A 329 6.26 -11.09 8.01
N ALA A 330 6.55 -12.05 8.90
CA ALA A 330 7.91 -12.51 9.15
C ALA A 330 8.63 -12.90 7.85
N HIS A 331 7.93 -13.61 6.96
CA HIS A 331 8.49 -14.03 5.69
C HIS A 331 8.66 -12.85 4.72
N LEU A 332 7.70 -11.93 4.67
CA LEU A 332 7.76 -10.77 3.77
C LEU A 332 8.92 -9.83 4.13
N PHE A 333 9.09 -9.50 5.41
CA PHE A 333 10.20 -8.66 5.87
C PHE A 333 11.56 -9.37 5.75
N ARG A 334 11.62 -10.67 6.03
CA ARG A 334 12.83 -11.47 5.78
C ARG A 334 13.20 -11.47 4.29
N SER A 335 12.20 -11.60 3.42
CA SER A 335 12.41 -11.55 1.97
C SER A 335 12.94 -10.18 1.55
N PHE A 336 12.39 -9.10 2.10
CA PHE A 336 12.89 -7.75 1.84
C PHE A 336 14.35 -7.59 2.25
N GLN A 337 14.70 -7.99 3.48
CA GLN A 337 16.08 -7.94 3.98
C GLN A 337 17.05 -8.74 3.10
N ILE A 338 16.67 -9.96 2.69
CA ILE A 338 17.50 -10.82 1.83
C ILE A 338 17.75 -10.13 0.48
N ARG A 339 16.72 -9.52 -0.13
CA ARG A 339 16.85 -8.83 -1.41
C ARG A 339 17.71 -7.57 -1.32
N LEU A 340 17.59 -6.80 -0.23
CA LEU A 340 18.45 -5.63 -0.01
C LEU A 340 19.92 -5.98 0.26
N SER A 341 20.18 -7.14 0.86
CA SER A 341 21.53 -7.59 1.20
C SER A 341 22.27 -8.22 0.01
N ALA A 342 21.60 -8.40 -1.14
CA ALA A 342 22.21 -8.96 -2.32
C ALA A 342 23.23 -7.97 -2.93
N PRO A 343 24.36 -8.45 -3.49
CA PRO A 343 25.30 -7.59 -4.18
C PRO A 343 24.68 -6.99 -5.45
N GLN A 344 25.19 -5.84 -5.90
CA GLN A 344 24.68 -5.14 -7.10
C GLN A 344 23.16 -4.92 -7.05
N THR A 345 22.69 -4.41 -5.92
CA THR A 345 21.27 -4.08 -5.70
C THR A 345 21.02 -2.61 -5.90
N PHE A 346 20.10 -2.28 -6.80
CA PHE A 346 19.50 -0.97 -6.90
C PHE A 346 18.18 -0.95 -6.12
N LEU A 347 18.10 -0.11 -5.08
CA LEU A 347 16.87 0.18 -4.35
C LEU A 347 16.25 1.48 -4.88
N LEU A 348 15.04 1.38 -5.41
CA LEU A 348 14.22 2.51 -5.83
C LEU A 348 13.05 2.71 -4.84
N ILE A 349 12.97 3.88 -4.21
CA ILE A 349 11.88 4.24 -3.29
C ILE A 349 10.96 5.27 -3.97
N LEU A 350 9.65 5.01 -3.98
CA LEU A 350 8.63 5.83 -4.64
C LEU A 350 7.48 6.24 -3.72
#